data_AF-A0A497RLS5-F1
#
_entry.id   AF-A0A497RLS5-F1
#
_cell.length_a   1.000
_cell.length_b   1.000
_cell.length_c   1.000
_cell.angle_alpha   90.00
_cell.angle_beta   90.00
_cell.angle_gamma   90.00
#
_symmetry.space_group_name_H-M   'P 1'
#
loop_
_entity.id
_entity.type
_entity.pdbx_description
1 polymer ?
#
loop_
_entity_poly.entity_id
_entity_poly.type
_entity_poly.pdbx_seq_one_letter_code
_entity_poly.pdbx_strand_id
1 'polypeptide(L)'
;MEAKLLEKFLKRENKIAIIGVSGNPRKWGYKIYKSLKSAGFNVYPINPKYTKINGDICYPNLRSVLKSGKMDVVITVVPPSVTEHIVEQCRELGIGRIWMQPGSESERAISLCKENGIDVIYNVCFVVDGLKKFDEE
;
A
#
# COMPACT_ATOMS: atom_id res chain seq x y z
N MET A 1 2.22 -20.67 4.95
CA MET A 1 1.06 -19.77 5.18
C MET A 1 1.37 -18.36 4.69
N GLU A 2 2.58 -17.84 4.96
CA GLU A 2 3.03 -16.53 4.45
C GLU A 2 3.13 -16.46 2.92
N ALA A 3 3.59 -17.53 2.24
CA ALA A 3 3.76 -17.54 0.77
C ALA A 3 2.44 -17.28 0.02
N LYS A 4 1.37 -18.04 0.33
CA LYS A 4 0.04 -17.85 -0.30
C LYS A 4 -0.55 -16.47 -0.03
N LEU A 5 -0.25 -15.86 1.13
CA LEU A 5 -0.69 -14.50 1.43
C LEU A 5 0.09 -13.50 0.58
N LEU A 6 1.41 -13.65 0.50
CA LEU A 6 2.28 -12.80 -0.32
C LEU A 6 1.89 -12.84 -1.80
N GLU A 7 1.63 -14.02 -2.35
CA GLU A 7 1.13 -14.21 -3.71
C GLU A 7 -0.13 -13.39 -3.99
N LYS A 8 -1.10 -13.34 -3.06
CA LYS A 8 -2.29 -12.50 -3.22
C LYS A 8 -1.90 -11.03 -3.36
N PHE A 9 -0.93 -10.53 -2.62
CA PHE A 9 -0.54 -9.11 -2.66
C PHE A 9 0.28 -8.75 -3.91
N LEU A 10 1.05 -9.70 -4.45
CA LEU A 10 1.99 -9.48 -5.56
C LEU A 10 1.42 -9.79 -6.96
N LYS A 11 0.13 -10.06 -7.09
CA LYS A 11 -0.51 -10.22 -8.39
C LYS A 11 -0.40 -8.95 -9.25
N ARG A 12 0.00 -9.10 -10.52
CA ARG A 12 0.29 -7.97 -11.43
C ARG A 12 -0.95 -7.16 -11.78
N GLU A 13 -2.11 -7.80 -11.80
CA GLU A 13 -3.40 -7.17 -12.04
C GLU A 13 -3.88 -6.29 -10.88
N ASN A 14 -3.34 -6.46 -9.67
CA ASN A 14 -3.76 -5.69 -8.49
C ASN A 14 -3.56 -4.19 -8.73
N LYS A 15 -4.58 -3.39 -8.42
CA LYS A 15 -4.48 -1.94 -8.27
C LYS A 15 -4.01 -1.60 -6.85
N ILE A 16 -2.80 -1.04 -6.76
CA ILE A 16 -2.10 -0.80 -5.49
C ILE A 16 -2.13 0.69 -5.16
N ALA A 17 -2.83 1.06 -4.09
CA ALA A 17 -2.75 2.40 -3.52
C ALA A 17 -1.60 2.48 -2.51
N ILE A 18 -0.70 3.44 -2.67
CA ILE A 18 0.41 3.65 -1.72
C ILE A 18 0.16 4.94 -0.95
N ILE A 19 -0.06 4.82 0.36
CA ILE A 19 -0.26 5.95 1.27
C ILE A 19 1.09 6.47 1.75
N GLY A 20 1.28 7.79 1.63
CA GLY A 20 2.51 8.46 2.09
C GLY A 20 3.60 8.58 1.02
N VAL A 21 3.25 8.41 -0.25
CA VAL A 21 4.20 8.69 -1.36
C VAL A 21 4.60 10.16 -1.30
N SER A 22 5.89 10.44 -1.46
CA SER A 22 6.42 11.81 -1.46
C SER A 22 7.21 12.07 -2.72
N GLY A 23 7.35 13.33 -3.12
CA GLY A 23 8.22 13.71 -4.25
C GLY A 23 9.72 13.62 -3.95
N ASN A 24 10.12 13.28 -2.72
CA ASN A 24 11.53 13.21 -2.32
C ASN A 24 12.11 11.81 -2.59
N PRO A 25 13.10 11.65 -3.48
CA PRO A 25 13.68 10.36 -3.83
C PRO A 25 14.36 9.61 -2.67
N ARG A 26 14.72 10.31 -1.59
CA ARG A 26 15.34 9.70 -0.41
C ARG A 26 14.33 8.95 0.47
N LYS A 27 13.04 9.28 0.39
CA LYS A 27 12.00 8.71 1.26
C LYS A 27 11.50 7.37 0.74
N TRP A 28 11.20 6.46 1.67
CA TRP A 28 10.70 5.11 1.37
C TRP A 28 9.43 5.11 0.51
N GLY A 29 8.48 6.02 0.78
CA GLY A 29 7.27 6.15 -0.05
C GLY A 29 7.57 6.39 -1.53
N TYR A 30 8.61 7.19 -1.86
CA TYR A 30 9.04 7.37 -3.26
C TYR A 30 9.70 6.11 -3.81
N LYS A 31 10.63 5.51 -3.05
CA LYS A 31 11.37 4.31 -3.46
C LYS A 31 10.43 3.15 -3.77
N ILE A 32 9.49 2.85 -2.88
CA ILE A 32 8.50 1.77 -3.08
C ILE A 32 7.63 2.05 -4.31
N TYR A 33 7.08 3.25 -4.41
CA TYR A 33 6.29 3.67 -5.57
C TYR A 33 7.08 3.50 -6.88
N LYS A 34 8.33 3.95 -6.93
CA LYS A 34 9.15 3.88 -8.14
C LYS A 34 9.56 2.44 -8.48
N SER A 35 9.91 1.62 -7.49
CA SER A 35 10.24 0.20 -7.68
C SER A 35 9.04 -0.56 -8.23
N LEU A 36 7.88 -0.44 -7.59
CA LEU A 36 6.65 -1.09 -8.04
C LEU A 36 6.23 -0.67 -9.44
N LYS A 37 6.29 0.63 -9.73
CA LYS A 37 5.95 1.14 -11.05
C LYS A 37 6.94 0.66 -12.12
N SER A 38 8.23 0.60 -11.80
CA SER A 38 9.25 0.11 -12.75
C SER A 38 9.16 -1.40 -12.96
N ALA A 39 8.65 -2.13 -11.97
CA ALA A 39 8.32 -3.54 -12.10
C ALA A 39 7.01 -3.78 -12.87
N GLY A 40 6.25 -2.75 -13.27
CA GLY A 40 5.03 -2.89 -14.08
C GLY A 40 3.74 -3.11 -13.29
N PHE A 41 3.71 -2.83 -11.98
CA PHE A 41 2.46 -2.85 -11.22
C PHE A 41 1.57 -1.64 -11.49
N ASN A 42 0.26 -1.79 -11.26
CA ASN A 42 -0.72 -0.70 -11.32
C ASN A 42 -0.72 0.09 -10.01
N VAL A 43 0.13 1.12 -9.92
CA VAL A 43 0.36 1.86 -8.67
C VAL A 43 -0.28 3.24 -8.68
N TYR A 44 -0.94 3.60 -7.58
CA TYR A 44 -1.60 4.89 -7.39
C TYR A 44 -1.04 5.60 -6.14
N PRO A 45 -0.33 6.73 -6.31
CA PRO A 45 0.27 7.44 -5.18
C PRO A 45 -0.77 8.28 -4.44
N ILE A 46 -0.82 8.16 -3.11
CA ILE A 46 -1.75 8.90 -2.25
C ILE A 46 -0.98 9.75 -1.24
N ASN A 47 -1.14 11.07 -1.36
CA ASN A 47 -0.64 12.05 -0.40
C ASN A 47 -1.29 13.42 -0.64
N PRO A 48 -2.03 14.01 0.31
CA PRO A 48 -2.69 15.31 0.14
C PRO A 48 -1.73 16.49 -0.09
N LYS A 49 -0.43 16.32 0.19
CA LYS A 49 0.59 17.36 -0.04
C LYS A 49 1.04 17.48 -1.49
N TYR A 50 0.67 16.54 -2.35
CA TYR A 50 1.13 16.49 -3.74
C TYR A 50 -0.06 16.29 -4.67
N THR A 51 -0.06 17.01 -5.79
CA THR A 51 -1.03 16.79 -6.88
C THR A 51 -0.45 15.91 -7.99
N LYS A 52 0.88 15.84 -8.11
CA LYS A 52 1.61 14.97 -9.03
C LYS A 52 2.87 14.40 -8.40
N ILE A 53 3.20 13.15 -8.76
CA ILE A 53 4.47 12.48 -8.43
C ILE A 53 4.97 11.79 -9.69
N ASN A 54 6.18 12.15 -10.15
CA ASN A 54 6.83 11.51 -11.29
C ASN A 54 5.93 11.41 -12.54
N GLY A 55 5.16 12.46 -12.83
CA GLY A 55 4.22 12.54 -13.95
C GLY A 55 2.81 12.01 -13.65
N ASP A 56 2.62 11.18 -12.64
CA ASP A 56 1.31 10.63 -12.27
C ASP A 56 0.51 11.59 -11.40
N ILE A 57 -0.81 11.48 -11.49
CA ILE A 57 -1.74 12.10 -10.54
C ILE A 57 -1.48 11.51 -9.15
N CYS A 58 -1.26 12.38 -8.17
CA CYS A 58 -1.22 12.01 -6.77
C CYS A 58 -2.56 12.37 -6.12
N TYR A 59 -3.22 11.38 -5.55
CA TYR A 59 -4.55 11.53 -4.99
C TYR A 59 -4.45 12.01 -3.54
N PRO A 60 -5.38 12.86 -3.09
CA PRO A 60 -5.31 13.38 -1.72
C PRO A 60 -5.75 12.36 -0.66
N ASN A 61 -6.54 11.34 -1.03
CA ASN A 61 -7.07 10.31 -0.14
C ASN A 61 -7.54 9.07 -0.91
N LEU A 62 -7.87 7.99 -0.18
CA LEU A 62 -8.35 6.73 -0.75
C LEU A 62 -9.65 6.88 -1.54
N ARG A 63 -10.59 7.70 -1.07
CA ARG A 63 -11.87 7.89 -1.76
C ARG A 63 -11.69 8.54 -3.14
N SER A 64 -10.73 9.44 -3.27
CA SER A 64 -10.46 10.15 -4.53
C SER A 64 -9.88 9.21 -5.59
N VAL A 65 -9.06 8.23 -5.20
CA VAL A 65 -8.47 7.27 -6.15
C VAL A 65 -9.49 6.30 -6.72
N LEU A 66 -10.65 6.10 -6.06
CA LEU A 66 -11.70 5.19 -6.55
C LEU A 66 -12.29 5.59 -7.91
N LYS A 67 -12.12 6.86 -8.32
CA LYS A 67 -12.45 7.30 -9.70
C LYS A 67 -11.62 6.58 -10.76
N SER A 68 -10.48 6.00 -10.39
CA SER A 68 -9.61 5.18 -11.24
C SER A 68 -9.83 3.67 -11.06
N GLY A 69 -10.88 3.29 -10.33
CA GLY A 69 -11.31 1.93 -10.06
C GLY A 69 -11.09 1.51 -8.61
N LYS A 70 -11.64 0.34 -8.25
CA LYS A 70 -11.48 -0.25 -6.92
C LYS A 70 -10.02 -0.60 -6.67
N MET A 71 -9.51 -0.24 -5.49
CA MET A 71 -8.16 -0.63 -5.06
C MET A 71 -8.18 -2.04 -4.47
N ASP A 72 -7.19 -2.82 -4.86
CA ASP A 72 -7.02 -4.21 -4.47
C ASP A 72 -6.18 -4.35 -3.21
N VAL A 73 -5.14 -3.52 -3.11
CA VAL A 73 -4.12 -3.53 -2.06
C VAL A 73 -3.83 -2.09 -1.65
N VAL A 74 -3.70 -1.87 -0.35
CA VAL A 74 -3.21 -0.61 0.22
C VAL A 74 -1.86 -0.85 0.88
N ILE A 75 -0.85 -0.04 0.55
CA ILE A 75 0.45 -0.05 1.19
C ILE A 75 0.59 1.22 2.04
N THR A 76 0.89 1.10 3.32
CA THR A 76 1.10 2.26 4.20
C THR A 76 2.59 2.50 4.46
N VAL A 77 3.01 3.76 4.32
CA VAL A 77 4.36 4.25 4.62
C VAL A 77 4.29 5.52 5.46
N VAL A 78 3.33 5.54 6.40
CA VAL A 78 2.94 6.68 7.25
C VAL A 78 3.00 6.28 8.72
N PRO A 79 3.00 7.24 9.67
CA PRO A 79 2.98 6.90 11.09
C PRO A 79 1.80 6.00 11.48
N PRO A 80 1.92 5.16 12.51
CA PRO A 80 0.89 4.18 12.86
C PRO A 80 -0.49 4.77 13.14
N SER A 81 -0.55 5.96 13.75
CA SER A 81 -1.82 6.66 13.96
C SER A 81 -2.55 6.96 12.65
N VAL A 82 -1.84 7.28 11.57
CA VAL A 82 -2.44 7.48 10.25
C VAL A 82 -2.87 6.14 9.66
N THR A 83 -2.08 5.08 9.83
CA THR A 83 -2.43 3.73 9.37
C THR A 83 -3.75 3.25 9.98
N GLU A 84 -4.01 3.50 11.26
CA GLU A 84 -5.29 3.14 11.91
C GLU A 84 -6.48 3.74 11.17
N HIS A 85 -6.44 5.04 10.84
CA HIS A 85 -7.49 5.71 10.07
C HIS A 85 -7.59 5.19 8.63
N ILE A 86 -6.49 4.70 8.06
CA ILE A 86 -6.49 4.07 6.73
C ILE A 86 -7.17 2.69 6.78
N VAL A 87 -7.00 1.93 7.85
CA VAL A 87 -7.67 0.63 8.03
C VAL A 87 -9.18 0.82 8.09
N GLU A 88 -9.66 1.82 8.84
CA GLU A 88 -11.08 2.19 8.89
C GLU A 88 -11.62 2.58 7.51
N GLN A 89 -10.88 3.40 6.75
CA GLN A 89 -11.26 3.72 5.37
C GLN A 89 -11.28 2.49 4.46
N CYS A 90 -10.33 1.57 4.61
CA CYS A 90 -10.30 0.34 3.81
C CYS A 90 -11.54 -0.52 4.07
N ARG A 91 -11.98 -0.62 5.34
CA ARG A 91 -13.23 -1.27 5.72
C ARG A 91 -14.42 -0.61 5.01
N GLU A 92 -14.55 0.70 5.12
CA GLU A 92 -15.67 1.45 4.51
C GLU A 92 -15.72 1.32 2.98
N LEU A 93 -14.54 1.29 2.35
CA LEU A 93 -14.40 1.22 0.89
C LEU A 93 -14.35 -0.22 0.35
N GLY A 94 -14.42 -1.23 1.24
CA GLY A 94 -14.38 -2.65 0.88
C GLY A 94 -13.06 -3.09 0.25
N ILE A 95 -11.94 -2.51 0.70
CA ILE A 95 -10.57 -2.88 0.32
C ILE A 95 -10.09 -3.97 1.28
N GLY A 96 -9.82 -5.17 0.73
CA GLY A 96 -9.59 -6.37 1.54
C GLY A 96 -8.14 -6.67 1.90
N ARG A 97 -7.15 -5.85 1.49
CA ARG A 97 -5.72 -6.14 1.69
C ARG A 97 -4.95 -4.89 2.08
N ILE A 98 -4.21 -4.96 3.19
CA ILE A 98 -3.31 -3.90 3.66
C ILE A 98 -1.91 -4.44 3.92
N TRP A 99 -0.89 -3.75 3.42
CA TRP A 99 0.51 -4.02 3.70
C TRP A 99 1.13 -2.82 4.42
N MET A 100 1.40 -3.01 5.71
CA MET A 100 2.08 -2.04 6.57
C MET A 100 3.58 -2.18 6.38
N GLN A 101 4.23 -1.17 5.79
CA GLN A 101 5.69 -1.14 5.76
C GLN A 101 6.25 -0.95 7.17
N PRO A 102 7.48 -1.42 7.46
CA PRO A 102 8.09 -1.29 8.77
C PRO A 102 8.00 0.14 9.32
N GLY A 103 7.50 0.26 10.55
CA GLY A 103 7.26 1.54 11.23
C GLY A 103 5.92 2.21 10.91
N SER A 104 5.04 1.55 10.13
CA SER A 104 3.66 2.04 9.89
C SER A 104 2.60 1.21 10.60
N GLU A 105 2.97 0.09 11.20
CA GLU A 105 2.11 -0.81 11.95
C GLU A 105 1.84 -0.33 13.39
N SER A 106 0.66 -0.68 13.91
CA SER A 106 0.36 -0.69 15.34
C SER A 106 -0.44 -1.94 15.68
N GLU A 107 -0.41 -2.37 16.94
CA GLU A 107 -1.25 -3.46 17.43
C GLU A 107 -2.73 -3.19 17.12
N ARG A 108 -3.18 -1.95 17.32
CA ARG A 108 -4.55 -1.54 17.00
C ARG A 108 -4.86 -1.66 15.51
N ALA A 109 -3.99 -1.19 14.62
CA ALA A 109 -4.21 -1.32 13.18
C ALA A 109 -4.31 -2.80 12.75
N ILE A 110 -3.44 -3.65 13.31
CA ILE A 110 -3.44 -5.09 13.03
C ILE A 110 -4.73 -5.75 13.53
N SER A 111 -5.17 -5.43 14.75
CA SER A 111 -6.43 -5.95 15.31
C SER A 111 -7.64 -5.50 14.49
N LEU A 112 -7.70 -4.21 14.12
CA LEU A 112 -8.76 -3.69 13.24
C LEU A 112 -8.80 -4.43 11.90
N CYS A 113 -7.65 -4.75 11.29
CA CYS A 113 -7.64 -5.57 10.07
C CYS A 113 -8.30 -6.94 10.30
N LYS A 114 -7.90 -7.65 11.35
CA LYS A 114 -8.42 -9.00 11.67
C LYS A 114 -9.91 -8.99 11.95
N GLU A 115 -10.39 -8.05 12.76
CA GLU A 115 -11.81 -7.89 13.12
C GLU A 115 -12.70 -7.62 11.91
N ASN A 116 -12.14 -6.99 10.87
CA ASN A 116 -12.87 -6.61 9.66
C ASN A 116 -12.60 -7.53 8.46
N GLY A 117 -11.91 -8.67 8.67
CA GLY A 117 -11.60 -9.61 7.60
C GLY A 117 -10.69 -9.03 6.51
N ILE A 118 -9.85 -8.07 6.86
CA ILE A 118 -8.84 -7.49 5.97
C ILE A 118 -7.55 -8.30 6.11
N ASP A 119 -7.11 -8.90 5.00
CA ASP A 119 -5.80 -9.57 4.91
C ASP A 119 -4.69 -8.53 5.19
N VAL A 120 -3.77 -8.83 6.12
CA VAL A 120 -2.73 -7.89 6.54
C VAL A 120 -1.33 -8.50 6.49
N ILE A 121 -0.38 -7.76 5.91
CA ILE A 121 1.07 -8.01 5.99
C ILE A 121 1.73 -6.85 6.74
N TYR A 122 2.64 -7.14 7.66
CA TYR A 122 3.40 -6.16 8.46
C TYR A 122 4.78 -6.73 8.79
N ASN A 123 5.71 -5.89 9.29
CA ASN A 123 7.11 -6.26 9.59
C ASN A 123 7.94 -6.77 8.39
N VAL A 124 7.43 -6.65 7.17
CA VAL A 124 8.07 -7.10 5.93
C VAL A 124 8.16 -5.93 4.95
N CYS A 125 9.32 -5.68 4.36
CA CYS A 125 9.49 -4.62 3.37
C CYS A 125 9.05 -5.12 1.98
N PHE A 126 8.22 -4.33 1.29
CA PHE A 126 7.71 -4.73 -0.02
C PHE A 126 8.86 -4.88 -1.05
N VAL A 127 9.78 -3.93 -1.07
CA VAL A 127 10.83 -3.88 -2.10
C VAL A 127 11.94 -4.89 -1.84
N VAL A 128 12.33 -5.07 -0.57
CA VAL A 128 13.46 -5.94 -0.23
C VAL A 128 13.01 -7.40 -0.14
N ASP A 129 11.88 -7.65 0.52
CA ASP A 129 11.47 -9.01 0.86
C ASP A 129 10.33 -9.51 -0.05
N GLY A 130 9.46 -8.60 -0.50
CA GLY A 130 8.33 -8.92 -1.38
C GLY A 130 8.74 -9.16 -2.83
N LEU A 131 9.38 -8.17 -3.47
CA LEU A 131 9.78 -8.26 -4.88
C LEU A 131 10.84 -9.33 -5.13
N LYS A 132 11.85 -9.46 -4.26
CA LYS A 132 12.89 -10.50 -4.43
C LYS A 132 12.31 -11.90 -4.47
N LYS A 133 11.34 -12.21 -3.60
CA LYS A 133 10.66 -13.52 -3.58
C LYS A 133 9.82 -13.78 -4.83
N PHE A 134 9.35 -12.73 -5.51
CA PHE A 134 8.58 -12.86 -6.75
C PHE A 134 9.47 -13.07 -7.98
N ASP A 135 10.66 -12.48 -7.99
CA ASP A 135 11.59 -12.60 -9.13
C ASP A 135 12.39 -13.94 -9.12
N GLU A 136 12.32 -14.69 -8.02
CA GLU A 136 13.00 -16.00 -7.84
C GLU A 136 12.14 -17.21 -8.26
N GLU A 137 10.89 -17.00 -8.71
CA GLU A 137 9.97 -18.01 -9.28
C GLU A 137 9.76 -17.82 -10.79
#